data_AF-A0A928NMN2-F1
#
_entry.id   AF-A0A928NMN2-F1
#
_cell.length_a   1.000
_cell.length_b   1.000
_cell.length_c   1.000
_cell.angle_alpha   90.00
_cell.angle_beta   90.00
_cell.angle_gamma   90.00
#
_symmetry.space_group_name_H-M   'P 1'
#
loop_
_entity.id
_entity.type
_entity.pdbx_description
1 polymer ?
#
loop_
_entity_poly.entity_id
_entity_poly.type
_entity_poly.pdbx_seq_one_letter_code
_entity_poly.pdbx_strand_id
1 'polypeptide(L)'
;MNIQVKQVSSLEKILPNGSIENYSEINKKTLLKGQSFSYQIAIETSHNAELKIELISPIKDYVNVYVVKNSICDMPTYFDTKDENFITKEPCLIPDVLMPFEDEGNVIRLNNESGSIWVNLNLSDDIPKGEYELTVNLSYATATEKFTASKTMKISVTDEKIPSQKTIFTQWFHTDSIADIHNVEIYSDAHWDLIDKYMSLAKNLGINMILTPVITPPLDTEVGKMRPCTQLVKIEKKNENYIFDFSLLKKWISLCKKNNIEYYEISHLFSQWGLKFAPNIKISENGKEYLMFGWHVKSDDEKYKEFLCQFLPSLVEFLKGENILDKCYFHISDEPSKEHIETYKYAHSIVSSYVDSSRIMDAISDYQFYETGLIKTPVTATNHIEEFLENDVQNQWAYYCCGQFEKVGNRFLAMPSHKNRILGIQMYKFGIKGFLQWGYNFYYSQLSRKKINPYITTSSDKAFPSGDPFSVYPTDNGCTPSLRAIIFKEALEDIEILRKLEEKIGRDEVIKMIDKEAKMDLTFKDYPTESSFIPQLIDKAIKMINKKTS
;
A
#
# COMPACT_ATOMS: atom_id res chain seq x y z
N MET A 1 12.45 -5.92 39.94
CA MET A 1 11.43 -5.91 38.89
C MET A 1 12.15 -5.66 37.58
N ASN A 2 12.51 -6.73 36.88
CA ASN A 2 13.33 -6.63 35.67
C ASN A 2 12.43 -6.84 34.47
N ILE A 3 12.51 -5.91 33.51
CA ILE A 3 11.99 -6.13 32.17
C ILE A 3 12.97 -7.02 31.41
N GLN A 4 12.48 -7.83 30.50
CA GLN A 4 13.30 -8.48 29.48
C GLN A 4 13.24 -7.64 28.20
N VAL A 5 14.37 -7.52 27.50
CA VAL A 5 14.47 -6.73 26.26
C VAL A 5 15.27 -7.50 25.23
N LYS A 6 14.74 -7.57 24.00
CA LYS A 6 15.39 -8.21 22.85
C LYS A 6 15.27 -7.34 21.61
N GLN A 7 16.34 -7.27 20.84
CA GLN A 7 16.32 -6.59 19.55
C GLN A 7 15.99 -7.59 18.45
N VAL A 8 14.87 -7.41 17.75
CA VAL A 8 14.32 -8.45 16.85
C VAL A 8 13.98 -7.87 15.47
N SER A 9 13.80 -8.76 14.50
CA SER A 9 13.45 -8.42 13.12
C SER A 9 12.13 -7.63 13.04
N SER A 10 12.01 -6.76 12.03
CA SER A 10 10.75 -6.10 11.65
C SER A 10 9.65 -7.10 11.26
N LEU A 11 10.04 -8.32 10.88
CA LEU A 11 9.11 -9.38 10.46
C LEU A 11 8.41 -10.10 11.61
N GLU A 12 8.86 -9.90 12.85
CA GLU A 12 8.21 -10.50 14.02
C GLU A 12 7.01 -9.64 14.48
N LYS A 13 5.95 -10.27 14.98
CA LYS A 13 4.81 -9.58 15.60
C LYS A 13 4.77 -9.88 17.09
N ILE A 14 5.11 -8.89 17.91
CA ILE A 14 5.22 -9.05 19.36
C ILE A 14 3.82 -9.01 19.99
N LEU A 15 3.20 -10.20 20.10
CA LEU A 15 1.87 -10.35 20.70
C LEU A 15 1.89 -10.01 22.20
N PRO A 16 0.82 -9.42 22.77
CA PRO A 16 0.75 -9.06 24.19
C PRO A 16 1.02 -10.22 25.15
N ASN A 17 0.56 -11.42 24.80
CA ASN A 17 0.72 -12.62 25.62
C ASN A 17 1.87 -13.53 25.12
N GLY A 18 2.68 -13.05 24.17
CA GLY A 18 3.79 -13.82 23.61
C GLY A 18 5.08 -13.61 24.40
N SER A 19 5.90 -14.65 24.52
CA SER A 19 7.24 -14.53 25.10
C SER A 19 8.25 -14.04 24.06
N ILE A 20 9.09 -13.09 24.43
CA ILE A 20 10.12 -12.55 23.53
C ILE A 20 11.33 -13.48 23.37
N GLU A 21 11.44 -14.52 24.20
CA GLU A 21 12.52 -15.51 24.12
C GLU A 21 12.51 -16.27 22.79
N ASN A 22 11.31 -16.47 22.21
CA ASN A 22 11.09 -17.20 20.96
C ASN A 22 11.68 -16.53 19.72
N TYR A 23 11.96 -15.22 19.77
CA TYR A 23 12.46 -14.48 18.62
C TYR A 23 13.98 -14.54 18.52
N SER A 24 14.54 -14.50 17.31
CA SER A 24 15.99 -14.39 17.14
C SER A 24 16.46 -12.95 17.36
N GLU A 25 17.53 -12.78 18.14
CA GLU A 25 18.11 -11.44 18.36
C GLU A 25 18.97 -11.02 17.16
N ILE A 26 18.82 -9.76 16.74
CA ILE A 26 19.62 -9.14 15.70
C ILE A 26 20.39 -7.94 16.29
N ASN A 27 21.64 -7.76 15.88
CA ASN A 27 22.52 -6.72 16.41
C ASN A 27 23.39 -6.03 15.35
N LYS A 28 23.25 -6.43 14.09
CA LYS A 28 23.99 -5.83 12.98
C LYS A 28 23.18 -5.87 11.70
N LYS A 29 23.38 -4.88 10.84
CA LYS A 29 22.83 -4.83 9.48
C LYS A 29 23.77 -4.09 8.54
N THR A 30 23.86 -4.55 7.30
CA THR A 30 24.57 -3.84 6.23
C THR A 30 23.54 -3.27 5.27
N LEU A 31 23.67 -1.98 4.91
CA LEU A 31 22.72 -1.24 4.10
C LEU A 31 23.40 -0.55 2.92
N LEU A 32 22.65 -0.36 1.83
CA LEU A 32 22.99 0.58 0.77
C LEU A 32 22.71 2.02 1.24
N LYS A 33 23.35 3.03 0.63
CA LYS A 33 22.93 4.43 0.83
C LYS A 33 21.50 4.62 0.31
N GLY A 34 20.69 5.43 0.99
CA GLY A 34 19.28 5.63 0.65
C GLY A 34 18.33 4.51 1.09
N GLN A 35 18.84 3.35 1.54
CA GLN A 35 18.00 2.22 1.93
C GLN A 35 17.30 2.47 3.27
N SER A 36 16.02 2.09 3.37
CA SER A 36 15.34 2.05 4.66
C SER A 36 15.58 0.72 5.39
N PHE A 37 15.53 0.77 6.71
CA PHE A 37 15.66 -0.41 7.55
C PHE A 37 14.83 -0.27 8.82
N SER A 38 13.97 -1.26 9.09
CA SER A 38 13.25 -1.33 10.34
C SER A 38 13.66 -2.53 11.20
N TYR A 39 13.55 -2.36 12.51
CA TYR A 39 13.63 -3.42 13.50
C TYR A 39 12.84 -3.04 14.75
N GLN A 40 12.73 -3.98 15.70
CA GLN A 40 11.96 -3.76 16.93
C GLN A 40 12.82 -3.95 18.17
N ILE A 41 12.54 -3.14 19.20
CA ILE A 41 12.92 -3.41 20.57
C ILE A 41 11.72 -4.06 21.24
N ALA A 42 11.73 -5.39 21.33
CA ALA A 42 10.71 -6.17 22.02
C ALA A 42 10.97 -6.14 23.53
N ILE A 43 9.91 -5.91 24.30
CA ILE A 43 9.95 -5.75 25.75
C ILE A 43 8.91 -6.69 26.35
N GLU A 44 9.30 -7.47 27.34
CA GLU A 44 8.42 -8.32 28.13
C GLU A 44 8.55 -7.93 29.60
N THR A 45 7.42 -7.77 30.28
CA THR A 45 7.37 -7.39 31.70
C THR A 45 6.29 -8.17 32.44
N SER A 46 6.56 -8.51 33.71
CA SER A 46 5.60 -9.17 34.60
C SER A 46 4.93 -8.20 35.59
N HIS A 47 5.04 -6.89 35.33
CA HIS A 47 4.53 -5.81 36.18
C HIS A 47 4.29 -4.55 35.33
N ASN A 48 3.62 -3.55 35.92
CA ASN A 48 3.44 -2.25 35.31
C ASN A 48 4.78 -1.58 35.00
N ALA A 49 5.05 -1.34 33.72
CA ALA A 49 6.24 -0.66 33.25
C ALA A 49 5.86 0.54 32.39
N GLU A 50 6.28 1.73 32.83
CA GLU A 50 6.29 2.94 32.01
C GLU A 50 7.74 3.27 31.70
N LEU A 51 8.12 3.14 30.44
CA LEU A 51 9.51 3.21 29.99
C LEU A 51 9.69 4.40 29.03
N LYS A 52 10.65 5.25 29.35
CA LYS A 52 11.20 6.24 28.43
C LYS A 52 12.28 5.60 27.58
N ILE A 53 12.50 6.17 26.40
CA ILE A 53 13.63 5.80 25.54
C ILE A 53 14.56 6.98 25.37
N GLU A 54 15.85 6.69 25.24
CA GLU A 54 16.84 7.64 24.76
C GLU A 54 17.57 7.01 23.58
N LEU A 55 17.59 7.73 22.45
CA LEU A 55 18.27 7.31 21.23
C LEU A 55 19.63 7.98 21.12
N ILE A 56 20.70 7.19 21.13
CA ILE A 56 22.07 7.66 20.98
C ILE A 56 22.63 7.12 19.66
N SER A 57 22.84 8.03 18.70
CA SER A 57 23.46 7.70 17.42
C SER A 57 23.92 8.93 16.66
N PRO A 58 25.03 8.85 15.88
CA PRO A 58 25.37 9.86 14.88
C PRO A 58 24.36 9.95 13.73
N ILE A 59 23.50 8.95 13.54
CA ILE A 59 22.49 8.89 12.47
C ILE A 59 21.06 9.02 13.02
N LYS A 60 20.89 9.56 14.24
CA LYS A 60 19.59 9.68 14.91
C LYS A 60 18.56 10.50 14.12
N ASP A 61 19.00 11.47 13.31
CA ASP A 61 18.12 12.34 12.53
C ASP A 61 17.45 11.58 11.36
N TYR A 62 17.94 10.39 11.04
CA TYR A 62 17.34 9.48 10.05
C TYR A 62 16.36 8.47 10.69
N VAL A 63 16.17 8.52 12.01
CA VAL A 63 15.44 7.50 12.77
C VAL A 63 14.09 8.05 13.22
N ASN A 64 13.03 7.37 12.80
CA ASN A 64 11.70 7.53 13.36
C ASN A 64 11.44 6.39 14.35
N VAL A 65 10.87 6.74 15.50
CA VAL A 65 10.55 5.78 16.55
C VAL A 65 9.05 5.78 16.82
N TYR A 66 8.47 4.58 16.92
CA TYR A 66 7.04 4.40 17.16
C TYR A 66 6.78 3.45 18.31
N VAL A 67 5.73 3.70 19.09
CA VAL A 67 5.13 2.67 19.94
C VAL A 67 4.25 1.79 19.05
N VAL A 68 4.46 0.49 19.08
CA VAL A 68 3.60 -0.45 18.35
C VAL A 68 2.35 -0.71 19.18
N LYS A 69 1.21 -0.19 18.75
CA LYS A 69 -0.09 -0.43 19.39
C LYS A 69 -0.78 -1.64 18.75
N ASN A 70 -1.52 -2.35 19.59
CA ASN A 70 -2.37 -3.43 19.13
C ASN A 70 -3.61 -2.89 18.43
N SER A 71 -3.95 -3.51 17.31
CA SER A 71 -5.20 -3.31 16.59
C SER A 71 -6.14 -4.51 16.83
N ILE A 72 -7.44 -4.26 16.74
CA ILE A 72 -8.46 -5.30 16.84
C ILE A 72 -8.46 -6.11 15.54
N CYS A 73 -8.19 -7.41 15.64
CA CYS A 73 -8.35 -8.39 14.58
C CYS A 73 -9.68 -9.13 14.81
N ASP A 74 -10.78 -8.56 14.33
CA ASP A 74 -12.14 -9.08 14.53
C ASP A 74 -12.56 -10.14 13.51
N MET A 75 -11.83 -10.24 12.39
CA MET A 75 -11.96 -11.29 11.38
C MET A 75 -10.57 -11.67 10.83
N PRO A 76 -9.86 -12.63 11.45
CA PRO A 76 -8.49 -13.00 11.02
C PRO A 76 -8.38 -13.48 9.57
N THR A 77 -9.34 -14.29 9.13
CA THR A 77 -9.40 -14.91 7.80
C THR A 77 -10.82 -15.42 7.53
N TYR A 78 -11.10 -15.98 6.34
CA TYR A 78 -12.37 -16.64 6.03
C TYR A 78 -12.52 -18.01 6.70
N PHE A 79 -13.76 -18.43 6.95
CA PHE A 79 -14.05 -19.66 7.72
C PHE A 79 -13.56 -20.95 7.04
N ASP A 80 -13.38 -20.94 5.73
CA ASP A 80 -12.93 -22.07 4.91
C ASP A 80 -11.41 -22.08 4.66
N THR A 81 -10.66 -21.24 5.39
CA THR A 81 -9.20 -21.15 5.26
C THR A 81 -8.49 -22.44 5.66
N LYS A 82 -7.81 -23.06 4.70
CA LYS A 82 -6.99 -24.28 4.86
C LYS A 82 -5.51 -23.98 5.01
N ASP A 83 -5.06 -22.80 4.63
CA ASP A 83 -3.69 -22.38 4.86
C ASP A 83 -3.41 -22.27 6.38
N GLU A 84 -2.35 -22.93 6.84
CA GLU A 84 -1.93 -22.95 8.25
C GLU A 84 -0.91 -21.85 8.58
N ASN A 85 -0.40 -21.13 7.57
CA ASN A 85 0.56 -20.06 7.74
C ASN A 85 -0.12 -18.75 8.17
N PHE A 86 -0.69 -18.78 9.37
CA PHE A 86 -1.34 -17.69 10.09
C PHE A 86 -0.86 -17.66 11.53
N ILE A 87 -0.82 -16.47 12.13
CA ILE A 87 -0.54 -16.30 13.57
C ILE A 87 -1.70 -16.84 14.40
N THR A 88 -2.92 -16.61 13.94
CA THR A 88 -4.17 -17.09 14.56
C THR A 88 -5.27 -17.13 13.50
N LYS A 89 -6.24 -18.03 13.68
CA LYS A 89 -7.52 -18.03 12.95
C LYS A 89 -8.68 -17.50 13.81
N GLU A 90 -8.42 -17.19 15.08
CA GLU A 90 -9.39 -16.68 16.05
C GLU A 90 -9.24 -15.17 16.29
N PRO A 91 -10.35 -14.43 16.47
CA PRO A 91 -10.31 -12.98 16.74
C PRO A 91 -9.47 -12.63 17.97
N CYS A 92 -8.62 -11.60 17.86
CA CYS A 92 -7.73 -11.18 18.95
C CYS A 92 -7.20 -9.75 18.76
N LEU A 93 -6.26 -9.35 19.62
CA LEU A 93 -5.44 -8.15 19.44
C LEU A 93 -4.14 -8.51 18.73
N ILE A 94 -3.73 -7.73 17.73
CA ILE A 94 -2.48 -7.93 16.97
C ILE A 94 -1.72 -6.60 16.86
N PRO A 95 -0.40 -6.56 17.13
CA PRO A 95 0.42 -5.36 16.94
C PRO A 95 0.44 -4.92 15.48
N ASP A 96 0.04 -3.67 15.21
CA ASP A 96 0.02 -3.14 13.84
C ASP A 96 0.18 -1.62 13.75
N VAL A 97 -0.47 -0.85 14.64
CA VAL A 97 -0.47 0.62 14.51
C VAL A 97 0.86 1.17 15.01
N LEU A 98 1.58 1.93 14.16
CA LEU A 98 2.82 2.57 14.55
C LEU A 98 2.52 4.00 15.01
N MET A 99 2.32 4.21 16.31
CA MET A 99 2.07 5.55 16.85
C MET A 99 3.40 6.28 17.07
N PRO A 100 3.61 7.50 16.53
CA PRO A 100 4.83 8.25 16.78
C PRO A 100 5.12 8.34 18.28
N PHE A 101 6.37 8.08 18.67
CA PHE A 101 6.71 7.96 20.09
C PHE A 101 6.46 9.26 20.87
N GLU A 102 6.59 10.41 20.20
CA GLU A 102 6.29 11.73 20.75
C GLU A 102 4.79 11.93 21.04
N ASP A 103 3.92 11.43 20.18
CA ASP A 103 2.45 11.48 20.35
C ASP A 103 1.98 10.63 21.55
N GLU A 104 2.78 9.64 21.94
CA GLU A 104 2.53 8.78 23.12
C GLU A 104 3.11 9.36 24.42
N GLY A 105 3.57 10.62 24.39
CA GLY A 105 4.17 11.30 25.53
C GLY A 105 5.59 10.82 25.83
N ASN A 106 6.31 10.35 24.81
CA ASN A 106 7.67 9.83 24.90
C ASN A 106 7.85 8.66 25.89
N VAL A 107 6.82 7.82 26.00
CA VAL A 107 6.86 6.61 26.83
C VAL A 107 6.10 5.46 26.19
N ILE A 108 6.57 4.24 26.44
CA ILE A 108 5.77 3.02 26.26
C ILE A 108 5.25 2.56 27.61
N ARG A 109 3.97 2.18 27.66
CA ARG A 109 3.29 1.67 28.85
C ARG A 109 2.89 0.22 28.61
N LEU A 110 3.30 -0.66 29.51
CA LEU A 110 3.01 -2.10 29.48
C LEU A 110 2.52 -2.53 30.86
N ASN A 111 1.52 -3.42 30.89
CA ASN A 111 1.01 -4.00 32.14
C ASN A 111 0.99 -5.52 32.07
N ASN A 112 2.02 -6.15 32.64
CA ASN A 112 2.14 -7.62 32.70
C ASN A 112 1.93 -8.27 31.31
N GLU A 113 2.61 -7.72 30.30
CA GLU A 113 2.46 -8.07 28.90
C GLU A 113 3.77 -7.82 28.14
N SER A 114 3.78 -8.29 26.90
CA SER A 114 4.80 -7.97 25.91
C SER A 114 4.35 -6.84 25.00
N GLY A 115 5.31 -6.04 24.55
CA GLY A 115 5.09 -4.99 23.57
C GLY A 115 6.38 -4.61 22.88
N SER A 116 6.32 -3.61 22.01
CA SER A 116 7.53 -3.19 21.30
C SER A 116 7.54 -1.73 20.91
N ILE A 117 8.76 -1.26 20.73
CA ILE A 117 9.07 -0.01 20.04
C ILE A 117 9.59 -0.38 18.65
N TRP A 118 9.02 0.23 17.62
CA TRP A 118 9.49 0.12 16.25
C TRP A 118 10.51 1.21 15.96
N VAL A 119 11.67 0.81 15.43
CA VAL A 119 12.74 1.72 15.03
C VAL A 119 12.85 1.65 13.51
N ASN A 120 12.50 2.75 12.84
CA ASN A 120 12.55 2.86 11.38
C ASN A 120 13.62 3.85 10.96
N LEU A 121 14.66 3.36 10.29
CA LEU A 121 15.75 4.14 9.73
C LEU A 121 15.45 4.45 8.26
N ASN A 122 15.46 5.72 7.87
CA ASN A 122 15.32 6.17 6.49
C ASN A 122 16.58 6.92 6.09
N LEU A 123 17.57 6.20 5.55
CA LEU A 123 18.85 6.79 5.18
C LEU A 123 18.70 7.70 3.97
N SER A 124 19.47 8.79 3.92
CA SER A 124 19.61 9.59 2.71
C SER A 124 20.58 8.95 1.72
N ASP A 125 20.50 9.35 0.46
CA ASP A 125 21.45 8.94 -0.58
C ASP A 125 22.86 9.52 -0.37
N ASP A 126 22.98 10.54 0.48
CA ASP A 126 24.21 11.30 0.74
C ASP A 126 24.89 10.90 2.05
N ILE A 127 24.32 9.95 2.79
CA ILE A 127 24.98 9.43 3.99
C ILE A 127 26.38 8.88 3.64
N PRO A 128 27.43 9.26 4.41
CA PRO A 128 28.75 8.70 4.18
C PRO A 128 28.76 7.18 4.34
N LYS A 129 29.60 6.51 3.56
CA LYS A 129 29.96 5.12 3.83
C LYS A 129 30.63 5.06 5.21
N GLY A 130 30.25 4.09 6.03
CA GLY A 130 30.86 3.94 7.34
C GLY A 130 30.13 2.95 8.25
N GLU A 131 30.68 2.78 9.43
CA GLU A 131 30.06 2.04 10.53
C GLU A 131 29.42 3.03 11.49
N TYR A 132 28.17 2.75 11.85
CA TYR A 132 27.38 3.55 12.77
C TYR A 132 26.82 2.65 13.87
N GLU A 133 26.65 3.20 15.06
CA GLU A 133 25.96 2.54 16.16
C GLU A 133 24.68 3.30 16.49
N LEU A 134 23.59 2.56 16.58
CA LEU A 134 22.28 3.07 17.00
C LEU A 134 21.91 2.40 18.31
N THR A 135 22.04 3.13 19.41
CA THR A 135 21.75 2.61 20.74
C THR A 135 20.40 3.14 21.22
N VAL A 136 19.52 2.21 21.61
CA VAL A 136 18.26 2.49 22.29
C VAL A 136 18.44 2.16 23.76
N ASN A 137 18.44 3.18 24.60
CA ASN A 137 18.43 3.05 26.05
C ASN A 137 16.99 3.12 26.56
N LEU A 138 16.67 2.26 27.52
CA LEU A 138 15.36 2.23 28.18
C LEU A 138 15.55 2.52 29.66
N SER A 139 14.71 3.40 30.20
CA SER A 139 14.67 3.69 31.64
C SER A 139 13.23 3.79 32.11
N TYR A 140 12.94 3.34 33.33
CA TYR A 140 11.65 3.64 33.94
C TYR A 140 11.43 5.16 33.98
N ALA A 141 10.21 5.61 33.72
CA ALA A 141 9.90 7.05 33.66
C ALA A 141 10.19 7.79 34.98
N THR A 142 10.18 7.06 36.10
CA THR A 142 10.49 7.53 37.46
C THR A 142 11.97 7.43 37.83
N ALA A 143 12.80 6.78 37.02
CA ALA A 143 14.23 6.64 37.29
C ALA A 143 14.97 7.94 36.99
N THR A 144 15.90 8.33 37.87
CA THR A 144 16.63 9.60 37.74
C THR A 144 17.98 9.48 37.03
N GLU A 145 18.66 8.33 37.06
CA GLU A 145 20.05 8.26 36.53
C GLU A 145 20.49 6.92 35.88
N LYS A 146 19.75 5.81 36.02
CA LYS A 146 20.19 4.50 35.51
C LYS A 146 19.28 3.95 34.41
N PHE A 147 19.87 3.59 33.27
CA PHE A 147 19.18 2.80 32.24
C PHE A 147 18.84 1.41 32.77
N THR A 148 17.59 1.00 32.58
CA THR A 148 17.09 -0.34 32.88
C THR A 148 17.61 -1.36 31.87
N ALA A 149 17.71 -0.96 30.60
CA ALA A 149 18.25 -1.79 29.52
C ALA A 149 18.87 -0.91 28.42
N SER A 150 19.78 -1.47 27.65
CA SER A 150 20.39 -0.82 26.48
C SER A 150 20.60 -1.85 25.38
N LYS A 151 20.25 -1.49 24.14
CA LYS A 151 20.42 -2.33 22.94
C LYS A 151 21.05 -1.52 21.82
N THR A 152 22.09 -2.07 21.20
CA THR A 152 22.84 -1.40 20.14
C THR A 152 22.75 -2.17 18.83
N MET A 153 22.24 -1.50 17.80
CA MET A 153 22.32 -1.95 16.42
C MET A 153 23.58 -1.41 15.75
N LYS A 154 24.40 -2.30 15.18
CA LYS A 154 25.54 -1.93 14.34
C LYS A 154 25.10 -1.81 12.88
N ILE A 155 25.23 -0.63 12.29
CA ILE A 155 24.82 -0.33 10.92
C ILE A 155 26.07 -0.07 10.08
N SER A 156 26.33 -0.97 9.12
CA SER A 156 27.38 -0.78 8.11
C SER A 156 26.76 -0.21 6.84
N VAL A 157 27.04 1.04 6.50
CA VAL A 157 26.59 1.65 5.25
C VAL A 157 27.65 1.48 4.17
N THR A 158 27.23 0.93 3.04
CA THR A 158 28.10 0.65 1.90
C THR A 158 28.28 1.89 1.02
N ASP A 159 29.14 1.83 0.02
CA ASP A 159 29.32 2.98 -0.88
C ASP A 159 28.24 3.08 -1.97
N GLU A 160 27.58 1.96 -2.21
CA GLU A 160 26.59 1.73 -3.24
C GLU A 160 25.24 2.33 -2.83
N LYS A 161 24.58 3.02 -3.76
CA LYS A 161 23.23 3.58 -3.56
C LYS A 161 22.16 2.55 -3.93
N ILE A 162 21.06 2.53 -3.18
CA ILE A 162 19.84 1.83 -3.60
C ILE A 162 19.32 2.51 -4.89
N PRO A 163 18.85 1.74 -5.90
CA PRO A 163 18.23 2.34 -7.07
C PRO A 163 16.89 3.01 -6.73
N SER A 164 16.50 3.99 -7.53
CA SER A 164 15.14 4.53 -7.49
C SER A 164 14.10 3.45 -7.81
N GLN A 165 12.98 3.46 -7.11
CA GLN A 165 11.86 2.55 -7.36
C GLN A 165 11.39 2.62 -8.82
N LYS A 166 11.46 1.50 -9.53
CA LYS A 166 10.93 1.35 -10.90
C LYS A 166 9.57 0.65 -10.92
N THR A 167 9.27 -0.16 -9.90
CA THR A 167 7.96 -0.82 -9.80
C THR A 167 6.89 0.22 -9.49
N ILE A 168 5.85 0.28 -10.31
CA ILE A 168 4.72 1.19 -10.06
C ILE A 168 3.86 0.59 -8.97
N PHE A 169 3.55 1.37 -7.93
CA PHE A 169 2.74 0.92 -6.81
C PHE A 169 1.63 1.93 -6.53
N THR A 170 0.39 1.42 -6.58
CA THR A 170 -0.79 2.15 -6.13
C THR A 170 -1.44 1.43 -4.96
N GLN A 171 -1.91 2.21 -3.99
CA GLN A 171 -3.01 1.80 -3.14
C GLN A 171 -4.12 2.84 -3.24
N TRP A 172 -5.37 2.40 -3.42
CA TRP A 172 -6.44 3.34 -3.71
C TRP A 172 -6.66 4.34 -2.58
N PHE A 173 -6.57 5.60 -2.96
CA PHE A 173 -6.61 6.77 -2.08
C PHE A 173 -8.05 7.28 -2.00
N HIS A 174 -8.74 6.96 -0.91
CA HIS A 174 -10.15 7.29 -0.70
C HIS A 174 -10.29 8.67 -0.05
N THR A 175 -10.45 9.71 -0.87
CA THR A 175 -10.57 11.10 -0.38
C THR A 175 -11.82 11.33 0.47
N ASP A 176 -12.93 10.66 0.15
CA ASP A 176 -14.15 10.74 0.96
C ASP A 176 -13.97 10.14 2.35
N SER A 177 -13.21 9.04 2.47
CA SER A 177 -12.86 8.46 3.78
C SER A 177 -12.06 9.44 4.64
N ILE A 178 -11.21 10.29 4.05
CA ILE A 178 -10.48 11.34 4.77
C ILE A 178 -11.46 12.40 5.29
N ALA A 179 -12.31 12.95 4.41
CA ALA A 179 -13.30 13.94 4.82
C ALA A 179 -14.22 13.42 5.94
N ASP A 180 -14.70 12.19 5.79
CA ASP A 180 -15.66 11.58 6.71
C ASP A 180 -15.08 11.26 8.09
N ILE A 181 -13.86 10.71 8.16
CA ILE A 181 -13.25 10.32 9.44
C ILE A 181 -12.77 11.52 10.26
N HIS A 182 -12.37 12.60 9.58
CA HIS A 182 -11.95 13.87 10.20
C HIS A 182 -13.10 14.86 10.36
N ASN A 183 -14.31 14.52 9.90
CA ASN A 183 -15.50 15.35 9.96
C ASN A 183 -15.29 16.76 9.35
N VAL A 184 -14.70 16.82 8.17
CA VAL A 184 -14.47 18.06 7.40
C VAL A 184 -15.23 18.04 6.08
N GLU A 185 -15.56 19.21 5.55
CA GLU A 185 -16.22 19.32 4.25
C GLU A 185 -15.27 18.94 3.11
N ILE A 186 -15.78 18.18 2.13
CA ILE A 186 -15.01 17.77 0.96
C ILE A 186 -14.49 19.00 0.21
N TYR A 187 -13.16 19.05 0.08
CA TYR A 187 -12.40 20.07 -0.64
C TYR A 187 -12.42 21.46 0.01
N SER A 188 -12.83 21.54 1.28
CA SER A 188 -12.43 22.64 2.17
C SER A 188 -10.91 22.68 2.33
N ASP A 189 -10.38 23.81 2.80
CA ASP A 189 -8.94 23.94 3.05
C ASP A 189 -8.44 22.89 4.05
N ALA A 190 -9.22 22.61 5.10
CA ALA A 190 -8.92 21.54 6.05
C ALA A 190 -8.83 20.15 5.39
N HIS A 191 -9.73 19.85 4.44
CA HIS A 191 -9.67 18.60 3.70
C HIS A 191 -8.43 18.53 2.80
N TRP A 192 -8.08 19.62 2.11
CA TRP A 192 -6.88 19.67 1.27
C TRP A 192 -5.59 19.48 2.08
N ASP A 193 -5.52 20.06 3.28
CA ASP A 193 -4.39 19.88 4.19
C ASP A 193 -4.27 18.42 4.66
N LEU A 194 -5.39 17.75 4.91
CA LEU A 194 -5.40 16.32 5.25
C LEU A 194 -5.01 15.44 4.05
N ILE A 195 -5.52 15.73 2.85
CA ILE A 195 -5.12 15.05 1.62
C ILE A 195 -3.60 15.12 1.44
N ASP A 196 -2.99 16.30 1.64
CA ASP A 196 -1.54 16.48 1.53
C ASP A 196 -0.77 15.59 2.51
N LYS A 197 -1.20 15.53 3.78
CA LYS A 197 -0.57 14.67 4.80
C LYS A 197 -0.69 13.18 4.50
N TYR A 198 -1.88 12.74 4.09
CA TYR A 198 -2.10 11.35 3.68
C TYR A 198 -1.28 11.00 2.43
N MET A 199 -1.15 11.92 1.47
CA MET A 199 -0.37 11.73 0.25
C MET A 199 1.13 11.71 0.53
N SER A 200 1.61 12.55 1.45
CA SER A 200 2.99 12.54 1.93
C SER A 200 3.36 11.21 2.56
N LEU A 201 2.51 10.68 3.46
CA LEU A 201 2.71 9.35 4.02
C LEU A 201 2.64 8.26 2.95
N ALA A 202 1.73 8.36 1.99
CA ALA A 202 1.63 7.41 0.87
C ALA A 202 2.96 7.32 0.11
N LYS A 203 3.57 8.47 -0.24
CA LYS A 203 4.89 8.52 -0.87
C LYS A 203 5.96 7.86 -0.01
N ASN A 204 5.98 8.18 1.28
CA ASN A 204 6.94 7.60 2.22
C ASN A 204 6.80 6.08 2.36
N LEU A 205 5.62 5.52 2.06
CA LEU A 205 5.35 4.07 2.03
C LEU A 205 5.62 3.42 0.66
N GLY A 206 6.20 4.15 -0.29
CA GLY A 206 6.55 3.66 -1.62
C GLY A 206 5.42 3.78 -2.66
N ILE A 207 4.27 4.35 -2.30
CA ILE A 207 3.19 4.60 -3.27
C ILE A 207 3.65 5.73 -4.20
N ASN A 208 3.82 5.41 -5.49
CA ASN A 208 4.25 6.37 -6.52
C ASN A 208 3.15 6.63 -7.56
N MET A 209 2.00 5.98 -7.42
CA MET A 209 0.79 6.17 -8.22
C MET A 209 -0.42 6.38 -7.31
N ILE A 210 -1.27 7.35 -7.62
CA ILE A 210 -2.42 7.70 -6.78
C ILE A 210 -3.73 7.68 -7.59
N LEU A 211 -4.75 7.00 -7.05
CA LEU A 211 -6.14 7.07 -7.52
C LEU A 211 -6.60 8.52 -7.57
N THR A 212 -6.88 8.99 -8.78
CA THR A 212 -7.23 10.37 -9.11
C THR A 212 -8.71 10.41 -9.51
N PRO A 213 -9.61 10.88 -8.62
CA PRO A 213 -11.05 10.87 -8.83
C PRO A 213 -11.49 11.99 -9.78
N VAL A 214 -11.17 11.90 -11.07
CA VAL A 214 -11.65 12.88 -12.08
C VAL A 214 -13.18 12.96 -12.09
N ILE A 215 -13.82 11.83 -11.83
CA ILE A 215 -15.21 11.67 -11.42
C ILE A 215 -15.25 10.87 -10.11
N THR A 216 -16.37 10.87 -9.40
CA THR A 216 -16.47 10.12 -8.13
C THR A 216 -16.29 8.63 -8.39
N PRO A 217 -15.28 7.97 -7.79
CA PRO A 217 -15.01 6.56 -8.05
C PRO A 217 -16.20 5.66 -7.66
N PRO A 218 -16.68 4.77 -8.55
CA PRO A 218 -17.80 3.87 -8.28
C PRO A 218 -17.34 2.57 -7.58
N LEU A 219 -16.60 2.70 -6.49
CA LEU A 219 -15.90 1.59 -5.82
C LEU A 219 -16.55 1.19 -4.50
N ASP A 220 -16.75 -0.11 -4.31
CA ASP A 220 -17.37 -0.79 -3.16
C ASP A 220 -18.56 0.00 -2.61
N THR A 221 -19.53 0.28 -3.48
CA THR A 221 -20.74 1.06 -3.17
C THR A 221 -21.99 0.23 -3.44
N GLU A 222 -22.91 0.19 -2.47
CA GLU A 222 -24.18 -0.52 -2.62
C GLU A 222 -24.97 0.00 -3.82
N VAL A 223 -25.55 -0.92 -4.60
CA VAL A 223 -26.36 -0.58 -5.78
C VAL A 223 -27.51 0.35 -5.36
N GLY A 224 -27.63 1.49 -6.04
CA GLY A 224 -28.62 2.52 -5.73
C GLY A 224 -28.25 3.46 -4.58
N LYS A 225 -27.06 3.30 -3.97
CA LYS A 225 -26.50 4.21 -2.98
C LYS A 225 -25.35 5.02 -3.55
N MET A 226 -24.92 6.03 -2.80
CA MET A 226 -23.81 6.89 -3.18
C MET A 226 -22.88 7.08 -2.00
N ARG A 227 -21.59 7.09 -2.29
CA ARG A 227 -20.57 7.68 -1.41
C ARG A 227 -20.54 9.20 -1.59
N PRO A 228 -19.96 9.95 -0.63
CA PRO A 228 -19.76 11.39 -0.80
C PRO A 228 -19.05 11.73 -2.13
N CYS A 229 -19.53 12.78 -2.80
CA CYS A 229 -19.05 13.17 -4.11
C CYS A 229 -17.62 13.73 -4.02
N THR A 230 -16.68 13.11 -4.73
CA THR A 230 -15.26 13.47 -4.74
C THR A 230 -14.72 13.74 -6.14
N GLN A 231 -15.60 14.02 -7.10
CA GLN A 231 -15.16 14.39 -8.45
C GLN A 231 -14.26 15.65 -8.44
N LEU A 232 -13.10 15.56 -9.08
CA LEU A 232 -12.14 16.65 -9.26
C LEU A 232 -12.43 17.52 -10.49
N VAL A 233 -13.39 17.13 -11.33
CA VAL A 233 -13.85 17.95 -12.44
C VAL A 233 -15.24 18.50 -12.13
N LYS A 234 -15.34 19.83 -12.14
CA LYS A 234 -16.63 20.51 -12.07
C LYS A 234 -17.22 20.56 -13.47
N ILE A 235 -18.50 20.21 -13.59
CA ILE A 235 -19.16 20.02 -14.87
C ILE A 235 -20.39 20.92 -14.91
N GLU A 236 -20.43 21.84 -15.87
CA GLU A 236 -21.61 22.66 -16.16
C GLU A 236 -22.24 22.20 -17.47
N LYS A 237 -23.55 21.94 -17.47
CA LYS A 237 -24.29 21.62 -18.71
C LYS A 237 -24.89 22.89 -19.30
N LYS A 238 -24.63 23.11 -20.59
CA LYS A 238 -25.23 24.18 -21.40
C LYS A 238 -25.85 23.59 -22.65
N ASN A 239 -27.17 23.42 -22.61
CA ASN A 239 -27.94 22.74 -23.66
C ASN A 239 -27.41 21.31 -23.88
N GLU A 240 -26.87 21.01 -25.06
CA GLU A 240 -26.30 19.71 -25.44
C GLU A 240 -24.80 19.59 -25.14
N ASN A 241 -24.14 20.67 -24.71
CA ASN A 241 -22.71 20.71 -24.46
C ASN A 241 -22.40 20.73 -22.95
N TYR A 242 -21.24 20.19 -22.59
CA TYR A 242 -20.67 20.28 -21.25
C TYR A 242 -19.45 21.20 -21.23
N ILE A 243 -19.33 21.98 -20.17
CA ILE A 243 -18.15 22.78 -19.84
C ILE A 243 -17.47 22.14 -18.64
N PHE A 244 -16.17 21.91 -18.77
CA PHE A 244 -15.35 21.26 -17.76
C PHE A 244 -14.39 22.27 -17.10
N ASP A 245 -14.50 22.41 -15.78
CA ASP A 245 -13.56 23.16 -14.96
C ASP A 245 -12.66 22.19 -14.19
N PHE A 246 -11.37 22.22 -14.54
CA PHE A 246 -10.31 21.37 -14.01
C PHE A 246 -9.54 22.00 -12.84
N SER A 247 -10.02 23.08 -12.23
CA SER A 247 -9.33 23.79 -11.15
C SER A 247 -8.98 22.90 -9.95
N LEU A 248 -9.89 22.01 -9.53
CA LEU A 248 -9.63 21.06 -8.44
C LEU A 248 -8.62 19.98 -8.87
N LEU A 249 -8.74 19.45 -10.09
CA LEU A 249 -7.76 18.51 -10.64
C LEU A 249 -6.36 19.14 -10.75
N LYS A 250 -6.26 20.42 -11.10
CA LYS A 250 -4.99 21.15 -11.10
C LYS A 250 -4.37 21.29 -9.70
N LYS A 251 -5.20 21.57 -8.69
CA LYS A 251 -4.77 21.60 -7.28
C LYS A 251 -4.28 20.22 -6.83
N TRP A 252 -5.00 19.15 -7.21
CA TRP A 252 -4.60 17.77 -6.98
C TRP A 252 -3.23 17.44 -7.60
N ILE A 253 -3.04 17.73 -8.89
CA ILE A 253 -1.78 17.52 -9.60
C ILE A 253 -0.62 18.28 -8.94
N SER A 254 -0.89 19.50 -8.45
CA SER A 254 0.11 20.30 -7.74
C SER A 254 0.53 19.65 -6.42
N LEU A 255 -0.40 19.05 -5.67
CA LEU A 255 -0.10 18.27 -4.46
C LEU A 255 0.66 16.98 -4.78
N CYS A 256 0.29 16.27 -5.85
CA CYS A 256 1.03 15.10 -6.31
C CYS A 256 2.49 15.46 -6.63
N LYS A 257 2.71 16.56 -7.37
CA LYS A 257 4.05 17.07 -7.70
C LYS A 257 4.82 17.47 -6.43
N LYS A 258 4.18 18.18 -5.49
CA LYS A 258 4.77 18.56 -4.19
C LYS A 258 5.24 17.33 -3.40
N ASN A 259 4.46 16.24 -3.40
CA ASN A 259 4.75 15.01 -2.69
C ASN A 259 5.54 13.98 -3.51
N ASN A 260 6.08 14.36 -4.68
CA ASN A 260 6.84 13.46 -5.55
C ASN A 260 6.08 12.18 -5.97
N ILE A 261 4.76 12.27 -6.11
CA ILE A 261 3.94 11.26 -6.78
C ILE A 261 4.18 11.36 -8.27
N GLU A 262 4.42 10.22 -8.92
CA GLU A 262 4.88 10.19 -10.31
C GLU A 262 3.74 9.87 -11.28
N TYR A 263 2.86 8.93 -10.92
CA TYR A 263 1.81 8.40 -11.78
C TYR A 263 0.40 8.73 -11.26
N TYR A 264 -0.56 8.76 -12.17
CA TYR A 264 -1.95 9.08 -11.89
C TYR A 264 -2.85 7.94 -12.35
N GLU A 265 -3.60 7.35 -11.43
CA GLU A 265 -4.56 6.29 -11.70
C GLU A 265 -5.94 6.94 -11.88
N ILE A 266 -6.32 7.21 -13.13
CA ILE A 266 -7.58 7.89 -13.44
C ILE A 266 -8.74 6.94 -13.12
N SER A 267 -9.62 7.37 -12.21
CA SER A 267 -10.73 6.59 -11.67
C SER A 267 -11.61 5.95 -12.74
N HIS A 268 -12.17 4.78 -12.39
CA HIS A 268 -13.09 4.00 -13.23
C HIS A 268 -14.19 4.86 -13.86
N LEU A 269 -14.34 4.71 -15.17
CA LEU A 269 -15.35 5.39 -15.95
C LEU A 269 -16.70 4.66 -15.94
N PHE A 270 -16.77 3.41 -15.49
CA PHE A 270 -18.00 2.63 -15.41
C PHE A 270 -18.14 1.96 -14.03
N SER A 271 -19.35 1.57 -13.64
CA SER A 271 -19.59 0.90 -12.36
C SER A 271 -18.75 -0.37 -12.21
N GLN A 272 -18.29 -0.66 -10.99
CA GLN A 272 -17.64 -1.92 -10.62
C GLN A 272 -18.57 -3.13 -10.86
N TRP A 273 -17.98 -4.33 -11.02
CA TRP A 273 -18.67 -5.62 -11.17
C TRP A 273 -19.61 -5.68 -12.39
N GLY A 274 -19.02 -5.46 -13.56
CA GLY A 274 -19.68 -5.78 -14.83
C GLY A 274 -20.25 -4.60 -15.62
N LEU A 275 -19.85 -3.37 -15.29
CA LEU A 275 -20.07 -2.19 -16.15
C LEU A 275 -21.53 -1.98 -16.51
N LYS A 276 -22.46 -2.22 -15.58
CA LYS A 276 -23.90 -2.15 -15.88
C LYS A 276 -24.42 -0.71 -15.92
N PHE A 277 -23.79 0.19 -15.18
CA PHE A 277 -24.28 1.56 -14.99
C PHE A 277 -23.15 2.58 -15.07
N ALA A 278 -23.55 3.84 -15.25
CA ALA A 278 -22.65 4.98 -15.14
C ALA A 278 -22.25 5.22 -13.67
N PRO A 279 -21.04 5.75 -13.40
CA PRO A 279 -20.64 6.21 -12.09
C PRO A 279 -21.45 7.44 -11.67
N ASN A 280 -21.38 7.77 -10.38
CA ASN A 280 -22.03 8.95 -9.85
C ASN A 280 -21.34 10.23 -10.35
N ILE A 281 -22.04 10.98 -11.19
CA ILE A 281 -21.54 12.23 -11.76
C ILE A 281 -22.57 13.34 -11.47
N LYS A 282 -22.14 14.30 -10.65
CA LYS A 282 -22.90 15.52 -10.42
C LYS A 282 -22.50 16.59 -11.42
N ILE A 283 -23.48 17.38 -11.83
CA ILE A 283 -23.29 18.51 -12.73
C ILE A 283 -24.08 19.72 -12.21
N SER A 284 -23.76 20.90 -12.71
CA SER A 284 -24.57 22.10 -12.54
C SER A 284 -25.28 22.48 -13.85
N GLU A 285 -26.54 22.89 -13.78
CA GLU A 285 -27.28 23.47 -14.90
C GLU A 285 -28.08 24.66 -14.38
N ASN A 286 -27.93 25.84 -14.99
CA ASN A 286 -28.57 27.08 -14.54
C ASN A 286 -28.34 27.38 -13.05
N GLY A 287 -27.13 27.09 -12.55
CA GLY A 287 -26.73 27.33 -11.15
C GLY A 287 -27.28 26.31 -10.13
N LYS A 288 -27.94 25.23 -10.57
CA LYS A 288 -28.42 24.16 -9.69
C LYS A 288 -27.61 22.88 -9.90
N GLU A 289 -27.05 22.35 -8.83
CA GLU A 289 -26.36 21.05 -8.85
C GLU A 289 -27.37 19.90 -8.74
N TYR A 290 -27.19 18.85 -9.55
CA TYR A 290 -27.93 17.60 -9.43
C TYR A 290 -27.10 16.40 -9.90
N LEU A 291 -27.54 15.20 -9.51
CA LEU A 291 -26.97 13.94 -9.99
C LEU A 291 -27.50 13.65 -11.40
N MET A 292 -26.65 13.75 -12.42
CA MET A 292 -27.05 13.44 -13.80
C MET A 292 -26.87 11.96 -14.11
N PHE A 293 -25.72 11.39 -13.77
CA PHE A 293 -25.41 9.98 -14.00
C PHE A 293 -25.17 9.24 -12.68
N GLY A 294 -25.46 7.94 -12.68
CA GLY A 294 -25.35 7.06 -11.53
C GLY A 294 -26.07 5.75 -11.81
N TRP A 295 -26.46 5.01 -10.76
CA TRP A 295 -27.14 3.72 -10.86
C TRP A 295 -28.44 3.71 -11.69
N HIS A 296 -29.06 4.88 -11.91
CA HIS A 296 -30.27 5.02 -12.73
C HIS A 296 -29.99 5.17 -14.23
N VAL A 297 -28.71 5.22 -14.65
CA VAL A 297 -28.31 5.33 -16.06
C VAL A 297 -27.44 4.14 -16.44
N LYS A 298 -27.85 3.40 -17.47
CA LYS A 298 -27.10 2.25 -17.98
C LYS A 298 -25.79 2.68 -18.62
N SER A 299 -24.80 1.80 -18.64
CA SER A 299 -23.52 2.05 -19.29
C SER A 299 -23.61 2.26 -20.80
N ASP A 300 -24.65 1.72 -21.44
CA ASP A 300 -24.93 1.85 -22.88
C ASP A 300 -25.93 2.96 -23.22
N ASP A 301 -26.28 3.83 -22.26
CA ASP A 301 -27.16 4.97 -22.51
C ASP A 301 -26.49 5.99 -23.46
N GLU A 302 -27.20 6.41 -24.50
CA GLU A 302 -26.65 7.33 -25.51
C GLU A 302 -26.24 8.67 -24.91
N LYS A 303 -26.97 9.19 -23.91
CA LYS A 303 -26.58 10.46 -23.25
C LYS A 303 -25.30 10.31 -22.45
N TYR A 304 -25.06 9.12 -21.89
CA TYR A 304 -23.84 8.84 -21.15
C TYR A 304 -22.64 8.73 -22.10
N LYS A 305 -22.83 8.05 -23.24
CA LYS A 305 -21.85 8.01 -24.34
C LYS A 305 -21.54 9.41 -24.88
N GLU A 306 -22.55 10.23 -25.16
CA GLU A 306 -22.39 11.63 -25.59
C GLU A 306 -21.57 12.45 -24.57
N PHE A 307 -21.84 12.27 -23.28
CA PHE A 307 -21.04 12.89 -22.22
C PHE A 307 -19.58 12.44 -22.27
N LEU A 308 -19.30 11.14 -22.36
CA LEU A 308 -17.92 10.62 -22.44
C LEU A 308 -17.19 11.13 -23.68
N CYS A 309 -17.87 11.21 -24.83
CA CYS A 309 -17.32 11.75 -26.08
C CYS A 309 -16.94 13.24 -26.00
N GLN A 310 -17.51 14.00 -25.06
CA GLN A 310 -17.09 15.39 -24.76
C GLN A 310 -16.06 15.45 -23.63
N PHE A 311 -16.23 14.64 -22.59
CA PHE A 311 -15.39 14.67 -21.39
C PHE A 311 -13.98 14.16 -21.64
N LEU A 312 -13.82 12.99 -22.27
CA LEU A 312 -12.53 12.36 -22.49
C LEU A 312 -11.56 13.21 -23.32
N PRO A 313 -11.93 13.77 -24.49
CA PRO A 313 -11.00 14.62 -25.24
C PRO A 313 -10.62 15.88 -24.46
N SER A 314 -11.55 16.49 -23.72
CA SER A 314 -11.26 17.68 -22.89
C SER A 314 -10.31 17.34 -21.73
N LEU A 315 -10.54 16.22 -21.05
CA LEU A 315 -9.64 15.72 -20.00
C LEU A 315 -8.25 15.42 -20.56
N VAL A 316 -8.16 14.71 -21.69
CA VAL A 316 -6.90 14.37 -22.35
C VAL A 316 -6.12 15.62 -22.76
N GLU A 317 -6.80 16.64 -23.30
CA GLU A 317 -6.18 17.94 -23.62
C GLU A 317 -5.63 18.63 -22.36
N PHE A 318 -6.42 18.67 -21.29
CA PHE A 318 -5.98 19.21 -20.01
C PHE A 318 -4.73 18.49 -19.45
N LEU A 319 -4.74 17.15 -19.43
CA LEU A 319 -3.62 16.33 -18.95
C LEU A 319 -2.35 16.51 -19.81
N LYS A 320 -2.50 16.74 -21.13
CA LYS A 320 -1.38 17.15 -22.00
C LYS A 320 -0.85 18.52 -21.61
N GLY A 321 -1.72 19.50 -21.39
CA GLY A 321 -1.35 20.85 -20.96
C GLY A 321 -0.60 20.89 -19.62
N GLU A 322 -0.92 19.98 -18.69
CA GLU A 322 -0.23 19.82 -17.41
C GLU A 322 1.03 18.94 -17.48
N ASN A 323 1.35 18.39 -18.67
CA ASN A 323 2.49 17.51 -18.98
C ASN A 323 2.52 16.23 -18.13
N ILE A 324 1.37 15.56 -17.97
CA ILE A 324 1.26 14.32 -17.18
C ILE A 324 0.54 13.17 -17.88
N LEU A 325 0.00 13.37 -19.10
CA LEU A 325 -0.78 12.33 -19.80
C LEU A 325 -0.01 11.01 -19.95
N ASP A 326 1.29 11.06 -20.20
CA ASP A 326 2.18 9.89 -20.32
C ASP A 326 2.40 9.15 -19.00
N LYS A 327 1.95 9.71 -17.88
CA LYS A 327 1.98 9.11 -16.55
C LYS A 327 0.58 8.75 -16.03
N CYS A 328 -0.45 8.94 -16.86
CA CYS A 328 -1.82 8.56 -16.54
C CYS A 328 -2.10 7.14 -17.03
N TYR A 329 -2.75 6.35 -16.18
CA TYR A 329 -3.42 5.12 -16.57
C TYR A 329 -4.91 5.26 -16.30
N PHE A 330 -5.72 4.72 -17.19
CA PHE A 330 -7.17 4.89 -17.17
C PHE A 330 -7.84 3.57 -16.88
N HIS A 331 -8.79 3.61 -15.96
CA HIS A 331 -9.67 2.51 -15.67
C HIS A 331 -10.96 2.58 -16.47
N ILE A 332 -11.40 1.44 -16.99
CA ILE A 332 -12.77 1.32 -17.50
C ILE A 332 -13.66 0.87 -16.35
N SER A 333 -13.34 -0.26 -15.72
CA SER A 333 -14.13 -0.82 -14.62
C SER A 333 -13.38 -1.88 -13.84
N ASP A 334 -13.72 -1.98 -12.55
CA ASP A 334 -13.08 -2.89 -11.63
C ASP A 334 -13.72 -4.29 -11.66
N GLU A 335 -12.86 -5.31 -11.76
CA GLU A 335 -13.16 -6.75 -11.74
C GLU A 335 -14.30 -7.22 -12.69
N PRO A 336 -14.26 -6.92 -14.00
CA PRO A 336 -15.15 -7.57 -14.95
C PRO A 336 -14.82 -9.06 -15.09
N SER A 337 -15.85 -9.90 -15.04
CA SER A 337 -15.76 -11.33 -15.36
C SER A 337 -15.99 -11.61 -16.85
N LYS A 338 -15.71 -12.85 -17.30
CA LYS A 338 -15.89 -13.32 -18.68
C LYS A 338 -17.25 -13.01 -19.31
N GLU A 339 -18.32 -13.03 -18.51
CA GLU A 339 -19.68 -12.75 -19.00
C GLU A 339 -19.86 -11.28 -19.44
N HIS A 340 -18.95 -10.39 -19.02
CA HIS A 340 -18.98 -8.96 -19.30
C HIS A 340 -18.11 -8.55 -20.50
N ILE A 341 -17.47 -9.48 -21.22
CA ILE A 341 -16.54 -9.16 -22.32
C ILE A 341 -17.18 -8.26 -23.38
N GLU A 342 -18.43 -8.51 -23.79
CA GLU A 342 -19.08 -7.69 -24.83
C GLU A 342 -19.41 -6.27 -24.32
N THR A 343 -19.88 -6.14 -23.08
CA THR A 343 -20.11 -4.82 -22.46
C THR A 343 -18.79 -4.07 -22.26
N TYR A 344 -17.73 -4.78 -21.85
CA TYR A 344 -16.39 -4.21 -21.72
C TYR A 344 -15.86 -3.75 -23.08
N LYS A 345 -16.04 -4.52 -24.15
CA LYS A 345 -15.64 -4.16 -25.51
C LYS A 345 -16.32 -2.88 -26.00
N TYR A 346 -17.61 -2.71 -25.70
CA TYR A 346 -18.32 -1.46 -25.97
C TYR A 346 -17.68 -0.27 -25.21
N ALA A 347 -17.51 -0.38 -23.90
CA ALA A 347 -16.89 0.66 -23.08
C ALA A 347 -15.45 0.98 -23.54
N HIS A 348 -14.66 -0.05 -23.82
CA HIS A 348 -13.30 0.05 -24.38
C HIS A 348 -13.31 0.79 -25.71
N SER A 349 -14.25 0.55 -26.61
CA SER A 349 -14.31 1.25 -27.90
C SER A 349 -14.50 2.77 -27.75
N ILE A 350 -15.23 3.21 -26.72
CA ILE A 350 -15.41 4.63 -26.40
C ILE A 350 -14.10 5.19 -25.85
N VAL A 351 -13.53 4.55 -24.83
CA VAL A 351 -12.35 5.08 -24.11
C VAL A 351 -11.10 5.07 -25.00
N SER A 352 -10.87 3.97 -25.73
CA SER A 352 -9.71 3.81 -26.62
C SER A 352 -9.72 4.72 -27.86
N SER A 353 -10.86 5.37 -28.15
CA SER A 353 -10.93 6.41 -29.19
C SER A 353 -10.21 7.71 -28.78
N TYR A 354 -9.99 7.92 -27.48
CA TYR A 354 -9.38 9.15 -26.94
C TYR A 354 -8.11 8.90 -26.13
N VAL A 355 -7.95 7.69 -25.59
CA VAL A 355 -6.83 7.28 -24.75
C VAL A 355 -6.08 6.14 -25.43
N ASP A 356 -4.74 6.15 -25.38
CA ASP A 356 -3.97 5.01 -25.84
C ASP A 356 -4.31 3.75 -25.01
N SER A 357 -4.79 2.71 -25.69
CA SER A 357 -5.06 1.38 -25.13
C SER A 357 -3.93 0.80 -24.24
N SER A 358 -2.66 1.17 -24.47
CA SER A 358 -1.55 0.74 -23.61
C SER A 358 -1.62 1.29 -22.18
N ARG A 359 -2.37 2.40 -21.99
CA ARG A 359 -2.63 3.07 -20.72
C ARG A 359 -3.94 2.67 -20.08
N ILE A 360 -4.71 1.79 -20.71
CA ILE A 360 -5.90 1.21 -20.09
C ILE A 360 -5.46 0.02 -19.24
N MET A 361 -5.78 0.09 -17.95
CA MET A 361 -5.52 -0.95 -16.97
C MET A 361 -6.77 -1.20 -16.15
N ASP A 362 -7.03 -2.44 -15.76
CA ASP A 362 -8.11 -2.81 -14.85
C ASP A 362 -7.72 -4.10 -14.11
N ALA A 363 -8.31 -4.29 -12.92
CA ALA A 363 -8.22 -5.56 -12.21
C ALA A 363 -9.00 -6.64 -12.96
N ILE A 364 -8.32 -7.70 -13.38
CA ILE A 364 -8.92 -8.84 -14.08
C ILE A 364 -8.37 -10.16 -13.59
N SER A 365 -9.20 -11.21 -13.65
CA SER A 365 -8.78 -12.58 -13.32
C SER A 365 -8.92 -13.56 -14.48
N ASP A 366 -9.43 -13.10 -15.63
CA ASP A 366 -9.63 -13.94 -16.82
C ASP A 366 -8.67 -13.50 -17.94
N TYR A 367 -7.81 -14.42 -18.38
CA TYR A 367 -6.80 -14.17 -19.41
C TYR A 367 -7.40 -13.71 -20.76
N GLN A 368 -8.67 -14.04 -21.03
CA GLN A 368 -9.33 -13.72 -22.30
C GLN A 368 -9.40 -12.20 -22.56
N PHE A 369 -9.43 -11.35 -21.53
CA PHE A 369 -9.38 -9.89 -21.72
C PHE A 369 -8.04 -9.43 -22.32
N TYR A 370 -6.94 -10.08 -21.94
CA TYR A 370 -5.62 -9.82 -22.51
C TYR A 370 -5.51 -10.41 -23.92
N GLU A 371 -5.92 -11.68 -24.10
CA GLU A 371 -5.88 -12.40 -25.37
C GLU A 371 -6.63 -11.66 -26.49
N THR A 372 -7.80 -11.09 -26.16
CA THR A 372 -8.63 -10.32 -27.11
C THR A 372 -8.10 -8.90 -27.37
N GLY A 373 -7.05 -8.47 -26.67
CA GLY A 373 -6.45 -7.14 -26.79
C GLY A 373 -7.27 -6.01 -26.15
N LEU A 374 -8.31 -6.35 -25.36
CA LEU A 374 -9.15 -5.38 -24.64
C LEU A 374 -8.39 -4.70 -23.50
N ILE A 375 -7.45 -5.41 -22.88
CA ILE A 375 -6.60 -4.87 -21.81
C ILE A 375 -5.14 -5.22 -22.12
N LYS A 376 -4.29 -4.19 -22.26
CA LYS A 376 -2.85 -4.37 -22.52
C LYS A 376 -2.00 -4.34 -21.25
N THR A 377 -2.55 -3.83 -20.16
CA THR A 377 -1.90 -3.74 -18.85
C THR A 377 -2.80 -4.41 -17.80
N PRO A 378 -2.86 -5.75 -17.79
CA PRO A 378 -3.74 -6.48 -16.89
C PRO A 378 -3.22 -6.44 -15.46
N VAL A 379 -4.09 -6.12 -14.51
CA VAL A 379 -3.79 -6.18 -13.08
C VAL A 379 -4.39 -7.47 -12.54
N THR A 380 -3.57 -8.51 -12.43
CA THR A 380 -4.08 -9.86 -12.17
C THR A 380 -4.00 -10.24 -10.69
N ALA A 381 -5.06 -10.88 -10.19
CA ALA A 381 -5.08 -11.41 -8.83
C ALA A 381 -3.98 -12.46 -8.66
N THR A 382 -3.16 -12.35 -7.60
CA THR A 382 -1.98 -13.22 -7.43
C THR A 382 -2.29 -14.72 -7.38
N ASN A 383 -3.50 -15.12 -6.97
CA ASN A 383 -3.95 -16.52 -7.01
C ASN A 383 -4.42 -17.00 -8.39
N HIS A 384 -4.60 -16.10 -9.36
CA HIS A 384 -4.97 -16.36 -10.76
C HIS A 384 -3.83 -16.00 -11.76
N ILE A 385 -2.65 -15.61 -11.25
CA ILE A 385 -1.59 -15.04 -12.10
C ILE A 385 -0.86 -16.06 -12.97
N GLU A 386 -0.91 -17.35 -12.63
CA GLU A 386 -0.15 -18.42 -13.29
C GLU A 386 -0.39 -18.47 -14.81
N GLU A 387 -1.65 -18.45 -15.25
CA GLU A 387 -2.01 -18.47 -16.67
C GLU A 387 -1.42 -17.27 -17.43
N PHE A 388 -1.34 -16.11 -16.79
CA PHE A 388 -0.76 -14.91 -17.40
C PHE A 388 0.76 -15.00 -17.51
N LEU A 389 1.42 -15.63 -16.52
CA LEU A 389 2.86 -15.84 -16.53
C LEU A 389 3.26 -16.88 -17.58
N GLU A 390 2.49 -17.96 -17.73
CA GLU A 390 2.72 -19.00 -18.73
C GLU A 390 2.59 -18.48 -20.18
N ASN A 391 1.88 -17.37 -20.38
CA ASN A 391 1.67 -16.73 -21.67
C ASN A 391 2.52 -15.45 -21.89
N ASP A 392 3.57 -15.23 -21.08
CA ASP A 392 4.57 -14.16 -21.25
C ASP A 392 3.97 -12.73 -21.41
N VAL A 393 2.97 -12.41 -20.61
CA VAL A 393 2.30 -11.09 -20.64
C VAL A 393 3.30 -9.95 -20.37
N GLN A 394 3.47 -9.05 -21.34
CA GLN A 394 4.57 -8.06 -21.35
C GLN A 394 4.45 -6.96 -20.28
N ASN A 395 3.23 -6.50 -19.97
CA ASN A 395 2.95 -5.44 -19.00
C ASN A 395 2.18 -5.99 -17.80
N GLN A 396 2.56 -7.17 -17.32
CA GLN A 396 1.86 -7.82 -16.22
C GLN A 396 1.96 -7.00 -14.93
N TRP A 397 0.80 -6.67 -14.34
CA TRP A 397 0.68 -6.16 -12.98
C TRP A 397 0.08 -7.23 -12.08
N ALA A 398 0.27 -7.10 -10.78
CA ALA A 398 -0.35 -8.00 -9.80
C ALA A 398 -1.17 -7.22 -8.78
N TYR A 399 -2.18 -7.86 -8.21
CA TYR A 399 -2.85 -7.37 -7.01
C TYR A 399 -3.22 -8.51 -6.06
N TYR A 400 -3.41 -8.16 -4.80
CA TYR A 400 -4.22 -8.94 -3.89
C TYR A 400 -5.29 -8.02 -3.27
N CYS A 401 -6.33 -8.62 -2.72
CA CYS A 401 -7.40 -8.03 -1.93
C CYS A 401 -7.78 -9.04 -0.82
N CYS A 402 -9.05 -9.06 -0.42
CA CYS A 402 -9.57 -10.00 0.54
C CYS A 402 -9.49 -11.47 0.08
N GLY A 403 -9.57 -11.76 -1.22
CA GLY A 403 -9.64 -13.12 -1.77
C GLY A 403 -8.36 -13.95 -1.70
N GLN A 404 -7.21 -13.32 -1.42
CA GLN A 404 -5.90 -13.97 -1.41
C GLN A 404 -5.51 -14.41 0.01
N PHE A 405 -6.36 -15.24 0.61
CA PHE A 405 -6.16 -15.80 1.96
C PHE A 405 -5.46 -17.17 1.96
N GLU A 406 -5.51 -17.89 0.82
CA GLU A 406 -4.94 -19.24 0.66
C GLU A 406 -3.60 -19.22 -0.07
N LYS A 407 -2.54 -19.72 0.59
CA LYS A 407 -1.21 -20.05 0.05
C LYS A 407 -0.39 -18.89 -0.52
N VAL A 408 -1.01 -17.83 -1.01
CA VAL A 408 -0.33 -16.68 -1.61
C VAL A 408 0.03 -15.63 -0.55
N GLY A 409 0.93 -14.72 -0.93
CA GLY A 409 1.29 -13.57 -0.10
C GLY A 409 0.15 -12.57 0.05
N ASN A 410 0.00 -11.98 1.25
CA ASN A 410 -0.95 -10.91 1.56
C ASN A 410 -0.52 -10.24 2.88
N ARG A 411 -1.28 -9.24 3.33
CA ARG A 411 -1.01 -8.39 4.49
C ARG A 411 -2.18 -8.30 5.47
N PHE A 412 -2.91 -9.38 5.71
CA PHE A 412 -3.89 -9.37 6.79
C PHE A 412 -3.18 -9.27 8.15
N LEU A 413 -3.87 -8.73 9.16
CA LEU A 413 -3.34 -8.61 10.52
C LEU A 413 -2.88 -9.97 11.05
N ALA A 414 -3.67 -11.02 10.81
CA ALA A 414 -3.38 -12.37 11.30
C ALA A 414 -2.31 -13.11 10.48
N MET A 415 -1.85 -12.57 9.36
CA MET A 415 -0.75 -13.17 8.61
C MET A 415 0.61 -12.76 9.19
N PRO A 416 1.58 -13.68 9.23
CA PRO A 416 2.95 -13.32 9.61
C PRO A 416 3.58 -12.42 8.54
N SER A 417 4.42 -11.46 8.95
CA SER A 417 4.89 -10.37 8.09
C SER A 417 5.74 -10.82 6.90
N HIS A 418 6.33 -12.02 6.94
CA HIS A 418 7.05 -12.57 5.78
C HIS A 418 6.12 -12.89 4.60
N LYS A 419 4.83 -13.22 4.82
CA LYS A 419 3.85 -13.36 3.72
C LYS A 419 3.56 -12.04 3.01
N ASN A 420 3.75 -10.91 3.68
CA ASN A 420 3.66 -9.59 3.09
C ASN A 420 4.94 -9.27 2.31
N ARG A 421 6.11 -9.46 2.94
CA ARG A 421 7.40 -9.10 2.33
C ARG A 421 7.81 -9.97 1.14
N ILE A 422 7.39 -11.24 1.08
CA ILE A 422 7.76 -12.19 0.01
C ILE A 422 7.35 -11.70 -1.38
N LEU A 423 6.33 -10.86 -1.46
CA LEU A 423 5.85 -10.28 -2.72
C LEU A 423 6.93 -9.50 -3.46
N GLY A 424 7.88 -8.88 -2.76
CA GLY A 424 9.02 -8.24 -3.42
C GLY A 424 9.83 -9.23 -4.27
N ILE A 425 10.11 -10.42 -3.70
CA ILE A 425 10.87 -11.47 -4.39
C ILE A 425 10.06 -12.06 -5.55
N GLN A 426 8.76 -12.30 -5.33
CA GLN A 426 7.85 -12.82 -6.36
C GLN A 426 7.73 -11.84 -7.53
N MET A 427 7.49 -10.56 -7.26
CA MET A 427 7.41 -9.52 -8.29
C MET A 427 8.71 -9.38 -9.07
N TYR A 428 9.87 -9.42 -8.39
CA TYR A 428 11.16 -9.41 -9.06
C TYR A 428 11.34 -10.62 -9.99
N LYS A 429 11.13 -11.84 -9.47
CA LYS A 429 11.33 -13.09 -10.22
C LYS A 429 10.46 -13.15 -11.48
N PHE A 430 9.19 -12.79 -11.36
CA PHE A 430 8.22 -12.86 -12.46
C PHE A 430 8.12 -11.58 -13.30
N GLY A 431 8.97 -10.58 -13.02
CA GLY A 431 9.07 -9.38 -13.87
C GLY A 431 7.83 -8.48 -13.83
N ILE A 432 7.06 -8.53 -12.74
CA ILE A 432 5.85 -7.76 -12.52
C ILE A 432 6.16 -6.26 -12.56
N LYS A 433 5.43 -5.50 -13.39
CA LYS A 433 5.71 -4.08 -13.67
C LYS A 433 5.10 -3.15 -12.64
N GLY A 434 3.96 -3.53 -12.08
CA GLY A 434 3.33 -2.78 -11.02
C GLY A 434 2.45 -3.62 -10.11
N PHE A 435 2.08 -3.01 -8.99
CA PHE A 435 1.29 -3.63 -7.96
C PHE A 435 0.15 -2.71 -7.54
N LEU A 436 -1.04 -3.29 -7.34
CA LEU A 436 -2.22 -2.58 -6.88
C LEU A 436 -2.73 -3.21 -5.58
N GLN A 437 -3.25 -2.36 -4.68
CA GLN A 437 -4.17 -2.83 -3.64
C GLN A 437 -5.25 -1.79 -3.32
N TRP A 438 -6.48 -2.22 -3.08
CA TRP A 438 -7.66 -1.34 -3.02
C TRP A 438 -7.85 -0.53 -1.72
N GLY A 439 -7.09 -0.86 -0.68
CA GLY A 439 -7.26 -0.40 0.70
C GLY A 439 -6.03 0.34 1.24
N TYR A 440 -5.81 1.59 0.82
CA TYR A 440 -4.92 2.50 1.54
C TYR A 440 -5.60 2.98 2.82
N ASN A 441 -6.78 3.57 2.67
CA ASN A 441 -7.52 4.27 3.73
C ASN A 441 -9.05 4.14 3.57
N PHE A 442 -9.56 2.96 3.17
CA PHE A 442 -11.00 2.74 3.05
C PHE A 442 -11.63 2.53 4.44
N TYR A 443 -12.32 3.55 4.95
CA TYR A 443 -12.91 3.54 6.31
C TYR A 443 -14.43 3.36 6.31
N TYR A 444 -14.94 2.49 5.43
CA TYR A 444 -16.33 2.07 5.43
C TYR A 444 -16.48 0.56 5.64
N SER A 445 -17.69 0.11 5.97
CA SER A 445 -18.08 -1.29 5.82
C SER A 445 -18.20 -1.67 4.34
N GLN A 446 -18.25 -2.96 4.03
CA GLN A 446 -18.51 -3.43 2.66
C GLN A 446 -19.75 -2.76 2.04
N LEU A 447 -19.63 -2.46 0.74
CA LEU A 447 -20.58 -1.68 -0.07
C LEU A 447 -20.79 -0.26 0.44
N SER A 448 -19.87 0.24 1.27
CA SER A 448 -19.94 1.56 1.90
C SER A 448 -21.25 1.83 2.66
N ARG A 449 -21.85 0.79 3.25
CA ARG A 449 -23.17 0.88 3.94
C ARG A 449 -23.13 1.79 5.18
N LYS A 450 -22.00 1.83 5.89
CA LYS A 450 -21.77 2.72 7.03
C LYS A 450 -20.29 3.07 7.17
N LYS A 451 -20.01 4.21 7.78
CA LYS A 451 -18.66 4.61 8.22
C LYS A 451 -18.21 3.66 9.34
N ILE A 452 -16.93 3.33 9.38
CA ILE A 452 -16.34 2.55 10.49
C ILE A 452 -15.29 3.38 11.23
N ASN A 453 -15.05 3.02 12.50
CA ASN A 453 -13.87 3.48 13.21
C ASN A 453 -12.75 2.41 13.04
N PRO A 454 -11.63 2.73 12.37
CA PRO A 454 -10.55 1.77 12.12
C PRO A 454 -9.83 1.29 13.38
N TYR A 455 -10.06 1.92 14.54
CA TYR A 455 -9.58 1.44 15.85
C TYR A 455 -10.55 0.47 16.54
N ILE A 456 -11.78 0.32 16.04
CA ILE A 456 -12.82 -0.58 16.61
C ILE A 456 -13.00 -1.83 15.74
N THR A 457 -12.95 -1.68 14.41
CA THR A 457 -13.04 -2.79 13.46
C THR A 457 -12.05 -2.56 12.32
N THR A 458 -11.38 -3.64 11.90
CA THR A 458 -10.37 -3.59 10.83
C THR A 458 -10.75 -4.45 9.62
N SER A 459 -11.95 -5.01 9.64
CA SER A 459 -12.48 -5.99 8.69
C SER A 459 -13.62 -5.44 7.83
N SER A 460 -13.86 -4.13 7.87
CA SER A 460 -15.02 -3.48 7.25
C SER A 460 -16.34 -4.13 7.67
N ASP A 461 -16.53 -4.32 8.98
CA ASP A 461 -17.70 -4.98 9.58
C ASP A 461 -17.78 -6.49 9.27
N LYS A 462 -16.64 -7.19 9.40
CA LYS A 462 -16.47 -8.63 9.13
C LYS A 462 -16.82 -9.06 7.71
N ALA A 463 -16.64 -8.16 6.75
CA ALA A 463 -16.78 -8.49 5.34
C ALA A 463 -15.47 -9.02 4.72
N PHE A 464 -14.34 -8.50 5.22
CA PHE A 464 -13.01 -8.81 4.70
C PHE A 464 -12.07 -9.16 5.86
N PRO A 465 -11.03 -9.99 5.65
CA PRO A 465 -10.03 -10.23 6.67
C PRO A 465 -9.43 -8.92 7.20
N SER A 466 -9.26 -8.86 8.52
CA SER A 466 -8.77 -7.71 9.26
C SER A 466 -7.46 -7.19 8.68
N GLY A 467 -7.43 -5.91 8.32
CA GLY A 467 -6.26 -5.24 7.72
C GLY A 467 -6.27 -5.17 6.18
N ASP A 468 -7.21 -5.81 5.49
CA ASP A 468 -7.39 -5.64 4.04
C ASP A 468 -7.81 -4.22 3.61
N PRO A 469 -8.80 -3.57 4.27
CA PRO A 469 -9.38 -2.32 3.73
C PRO A 469 -8.50 -1.08 3.92
N PHE A 470 -7.49 -1.14 4.80
CA PHE A 470 -6.59 -0.01 5.03
C PHE A 470 -5.23 -0.45 5.56
N SER A 471 -4.21 0.37 5.25
CA SER A 471 -2.84 0.21 5.71
C SER A 471 -2.31 1.41 6.49
N VAL A 472 -3.11 2.48 6.62
CA VAL A 472 -2.84 3.62 7.50
C VAL A 472 -4.01 3.82 8.46
N TYR A 473 -3.73 4.42 9.62
CA TYR A 473 -4.72 4.72 10.65
C TYR A 473 -4.85 6.24 10.80
N PRO A 474 -6.07 6.78 10.93
CA PRO A 474 -6.29 8.22 11.13
C PRO A 474 -5.75 8.65 12.50
N THR A 475 -5.17 9.84 12.57
CA THR A 475 -4.81 10.54 13.83
C THR A 475 -5.51 11.90 13.84
N ASP A 476 -5.51 12.62 14.97
CA ASP A 476 -6.18 13.93 15.05
C ASP A 476 -5.72 14.94 13.98
N ASN A 477 -4.48 14.80 13.49
CA ASN A 477 -3.87 15.72 12.54
C ASN A 477 -3.32 15.02 11.28
N GLY A 478 -3.92 13.91 10.85
CA GLY A 478 -3.50 13.20 9.63
C GLY A 478 -3.67 11.69 9.76
N CYS A 479 -2.60 10.95 9.50
CA CYS A 479 -2.58 9.50 9.65
C CYS A 479 -1.18 8.99 10.02
N THR A 480 -1.14 7.76 10.54
CA THR A 480 0.08 7.04 10.89
C THR A 480 0.12 5.68 10.19
N PRO A 481 1.29 5.12 9.84
CA PRO A 481 1.36 3.87 9.11
C PRO A 481 1.05 2.66 9.99
N SER A 482 0.57 1.60 9.36
CA SER A 482 0.69 0.25 9.92
C SER A 482 2.11 -0.28 9.76
N LEU A 483 2.46 -1.23 10.61
CA LEU A 483 3.64 -2.08 10.47
C LEU A 483 3.65 -2.75 9.09
N ARG A 484 2.49 -3.25 8.65
CA ARG A 484 2.34 -3.91 7.35
C ARG A 484 2.67 -2.99 6.16
N ALA A 485 2.34 -1.71 6.25
CA ALA A 485 2.68 -0.75 5.20
C ALA A 485 4.20 -0.55 5.09
N ILE A 486 4.91 -0.46 6.22
CA ILE A 486 6.38 -0.38 6.22
C ILE A 486 7.00 -1.67 5.69
N ILE A 487 6.49 -2.85 6.08
CA ILE A 487 6.98 -4.13 5.56
C ILE A 487 6.79 -4.25 4.04
N PHE A 488 5.69 -3.71 3.49
CA PHE A 488 5.50 -3.70 2.05
C PHE A 488 6.47 -2.73 1.36
N LYS A 489 6.79 -1.58 1.96
CA LYS A 489 7.87 -0.69 1.49
C LYS A 489 9.21 -1.42 1.43
N GLU A 490 9.55 -2.21 2.46
CA GLU A 490 10.76 -3.03 2.44
C GLU A 490 10.75 -4.04 1.28
N ALA A 491 9.58 -4.61 0.95
CA ALA A 491 9.44 -5.51 -0.20
C ALA A 491 9.70 -4.80 -1.54
N LEU A 492 9.31 -3.53 -1.69
CA LEU A 492 9.62 -2.72 -2.86
C LEU A 492 11.12 -2.43 -2.97
N GLU A 493 11.79 -2.13 -1.86
CA GLU A 493 13.23 -1.91 -1.82
C GLU A 493 14.02 -3.20 -2.13
N ASP A 494 13.53 -4.35 -1.66
CA ASP A 494 14.10 -5.66 -1.98
C ASP A 494 14.15 -5.89 -3.50
N ILE A 495 13.13 -5.46 -4.25
CA ILE A 495 13.13 -5.51 -5.72
C ILE A 495 14.28 -4.69 -6.30
N GLU A 496 14.48 -3.46 -5.82
CA GLU A 496 15.52 -2.57 -6.35
C GLU A 496 16.92 -3.06 -6.00
N ILE A 497 17.10 -3.69 -4.83
CA ILE A 497 18.35 -4.36 -4.47
C ILE A 497 18.64 -5.52 -5.42
N LEU A 498 17.63 -6.34 -5.74
CA LEU A 498 17.79 -7.45 -6.69
C LEU A 498 18.06 -6.95 -8.12
N ARG A 499 17.41 -5.86 -8.57
CA ARG A 499 17.71 -5.20 -9.85
C ARG A 499 19.14 -4.65 -9.89
N LYS A 500 19.65 -4.11 -8.79
CA LYS A 500 21.05 -3.68 -8.71
C LYS A 500 22.02 -4.86 -8.79
N LEU A 501 21.66 -6.01 -8.21
CA LEU A 501 22.46 -7.22 -8.36
C LEU A 501 22.40 -7.76 -9.79
N GLU A 502 21.23 -7.70 -10.43
CA GLU A 502 21.00 -8.09 -11.84
C GLU A 502 21.96 -7.36 -12.79
N GLU A 503 22.21 -6.07 -12.56
CA GLU A 503 23.19 -5.30 -13.33
C GLU A 503 24.63 -5.87 -13.27
N LYS A 504 24.95 -6.66 -12.23
CA LYS A 504 26.28 -7.26 -12.05
C LYS A 504 26.39 -8.70 -12.55
N ILE A 505 25.38 -9.52 -12.33
CA ILE A 505 25.45 -10.97 -12.58
C ILE A 505 24.46 -11.47 -13.63
N GLY A 506 23.58 -10.60 -14.12
CA GLY A 506 22.50 -10.97 -15.04
C GLY A 506 21.29 -11.57 -14.31
N ARG A 507 20.11 -11.40 -14.91
CA ARG A 507 18.82 -11.77 -14.33
C ARG A 507 18.71 -13.26 -14.00
N ASP A 508 19.15 -14.10 -14.93
CA ASP A 508 19.08 -15.56 -14.78
C ASP A 508 19.87 -16.05 -13.57
N GLU A 509 21.03 -15.44 -13.28
CA GLU A 509 21.84 -15.80 -12.12
C GLU A 509 21.24 -15.30 -10.80
N VAL A 510 20.55 -14.15 -10.82
CA VAL A 510 19.78 -13.69 -9.65
C VAL A 510 18.60 -14.63 -9.37
N ILE A 511 17.85 -15.03 -10.40
CA ILE A 511 16.73 -15.97 -10.25
C ILE A 511 17.22 -17.33 -9.74
N LYS A 512 18.31 -17.88 -10.32
CA LYS A 512 18.94 -19.11 -9.81
C LYS A 512 19.38 -18.97 -8.36
N MET A 513 19.89 -17.81 -7.95
CA MET A 513 20.23 -17.55 -6.55
C MET A 513 18.99 -17.57 -5.66
N ILE A 514 17.90 -16.91 -6.08
CA ILE A 514 16.62 -16.88 -5.33
C ILE A 514 16.12 -18.31 -5.10
N ASP A 515 15.99 -19.10 -6.16
CA ASP A 515 15.46 -20.47 -6.06
C ASP A 515 16.38 -21.41 -5.27
N LYS A 516 17.70 -21.22 -5.40
CA LYS A 516 18.69 -21.96 -4.61
C LYS A 516 18.57 -21.66 -3.12
N GLU A 517 18.44 -20.39 -2.74
CA GLU A 517 18.27 -20.01 -1.33
C GLU A 517 16.88 -20.41 -0.79
N ALA A 518 15.85 -20.36 -1.65
CA ALA A 518 14.51 -20.83 -1.32
C ALA A 518 14.44 -22.37 -1.20
N LYS A 519 15.41 -23.09 -1.79
CA LYS A 519 15.45 -24.56 -1.90
C LYS A 519 14.23 -25.13 -2.63
N MET A 520 13.64 -24.35 -3.52
CA MET A 520 12.49 -24.70 -4.34
C MET A 520 12.42 -23.78 -5.55
N ASP A 521 11.61 -24.16 -6.53
CA ASP A 521 11.17 -23.22 -7.56
C ASP A 521 10.13 -22.28 -6.94
N LEU A 522 10.55 -21.06 -6.59
CA LEU A 522 9.70 -20.11 -5.88
C LEU A 522 8.57 -19.61 -6.81
N THR A 523 7.32 -19.76 -6.41
CA THR A 523 6.14 -19.25 -7.13
C THR A 523 5.37 -18.25 -6.27
N PHE A 524 4.21 -17.77 -6.76
CA PHE A 524 3.29 -17.01 -5.93
C PHE A 524 2.66 -17.83 -4.79
N LYS A 525 2.55 -19.16 -4.96
CA LYS A 525 1.91 -20.10 -4.02
C LYS A 525 2.91 -20.91 -3.18
N ASP A 526 4.08 -21.19 -3.74
CA ASP A 526 5.11 -22.02 -3.12
C ASP A 526 6.35 -21.17 -2.83
N TYR A 527 6.58 -20.88 -1.56
CA TYR A 527 7.69 -20.06 -1.11
C TYR A 527 8.07 -20.40 0.35
N PRO A 528 9.30 -20.07 0.80
CA PRO A 528 9.73 -20.32 2.17
C PRO A 528 8.87 -19.60 3.21
N THR A 529 8.51 -20.31 4.28
CA THR A 529 7.67 -19.78 5.36
C THR A 529 8.48 -19.31 6.56
N GLU A 530 9.80 -19.45 6.54
CA GLU A 530 10.67 -18.97 7.61
C GLU A 530 10.89 -17.45 7.51
N SER A 531 10.66 -16.72 8.61
CA SER A 531 10.84 -15.26 8.66
C SER A 531 12.28 -14.81 8.33
N SER A 532 13.26 -15.71 8.43
CA SER A 532 14.67 -15.43 8.17
C SER A 532 15.08 -15.47 6.69
N PHE A 533 14.26 -16.07 5.80
CA PHE A 533 14.61 -16.27 4.39
C PHE A 533 14.91 -14.96 3.66
N ILE A 534 13.96 -14.02 3.66
CA ILE A 534 14.07 -12.77 2.90
C ILE A 534 15.25 -11.91 3.42
N PRO A 535 15.40 -11.67 4.75
CA PRO A 535 16.56 -10.93 5.25
C PRO A 535 17.91 -11.54 4.85
N GLN A 536 18.04 -12.88 4.86
CA GLN A 536 19.28 -13.57 4.49
C GLN A 536 19.57 -13.46 2.99
N LEU A 537 18.54 -13.61 2.15
CA LEU A 537 18.64 -13.45 0.70
C LEU A 537 19.12 -12.03 0.33
N ILE A 538 18.53 -11.01 0.95
CA ILE A 538 18.87 -9.62 0.69
C ILE A 538 20.25 -9.25 1.25
N ASP A 539 20.63 -9.74 2.43
CA ASP A 539 21.99 -9.60 2.94
C ASP A 539 23.03 -10.24 2.01
N LYS A 540 22.69 -11.38 1.40
CA LYS A 540 23.54 -12.04 0.40
C LYS A 540 23.64 -11.19 -0.88
N ALA A 541 22.53 -10.65 -1.36
CA ALA A 541 22.51 -9.75 -2.52
C ALA A 541 23.38 -8.51 -2.29
N ILE A 542 23.21 -7.82 -1.16
CA ILE A 542 24.04 -6.66 -0.79
C ILE A 542 25.52 -7.04 -0.69
N LYS A 543 25.87 -8.20 -0.11
CA LYS A 543 27.27 -8.67 -0.08
C LYS A 543 27.83 -8.88 -1.50
N MET A 544 27.04 -9.42 -2.42
CA MET A 544 27.45 -9.65 -3.80
C MET A 544 27.59 -8.33 -4.58
N ILE A 545 26.68 -7.38 -4.36
CA ILE A 545 26.78 -6.02 -4.90
C ILE A 545 28.10 -5.37 -4.46
N ASN A 546 28.52 -5.57 -3.21
CA ASN A 546 29.72 -4.93 -2.67
C ASN A 546 31.05 -5.64 -2.96
N LYS A 547 31.03 -6.84 -3.55
CA LYS A 547 32.26 -7.48 -4.03
C LYS A 547 32.79 -6.71 -5.24
N LYS A 548 34.06 -6.30 -5.18
CA LYS A 548 34.77 -5.81 -6.37
C LYS A 548 34.83 -6.94 -7.40
N THR A 549 34.30 -6.71 -8.59
CA THR A 549 34.60 -7.53 -9.77
C THR A 549 36.12 -7.46 -9.96
N SER A 550 36.75 -8.64 -9.94
CA SER A 550 38.22 -8.80 -10.02
C SER A 550 38.71 -8.50 -11.42
#